data_AF-A0A1D8TZA0-F1
#
_entry.id   AF-A0A1D8TZA0-F1
#
_cell.length_a   1.000
_cell.length_b   1.000
_cell.length_c   1.000
_cell.angle_alpha   90.00
_cell.angle_beta   90.00
_cell.angle_gamma   90.00
#
_symmetry.space_group_name_H-M   'P 1'
#
loop_
_entity.id
_entity.type
_entity.pdbx_description
1 polymer ?
#
loop_
_entity_poly.entity_id
_entity_poly.type
_entity_poly.pdbx_seq_one_letter_code
_entity_poly.pdbx_strand_id
1 'polypeptide(L)'
;MLAVRKVTQQNKGKKTAGIDGRKALTGKQRLNLVACLKIYKRPQPTRRVWIEKPGREEKRPLGIPTIYDRALQALTKQARLT
;
A
#
# COMPACT_ATOMS: atom_id res chain seq x y z
N MET A 1 13.99 -2.37 -4.88
CA MET A 1 13.48 -3.22 -3.76
C MET A 1 12.99 -2.42 -2.54
N LEU A 2 13.57 -1.25 -2.22
CA LEU A 2 13.28 -0.49 -0.99
C LEU A 2 11.80 -0.11 -0.79
N ALA A 3 11.13 0.38 -1.83
CA ALA A 3 9.70 0.73 -1.80
C ALA A 3 8.81 -0.45 -1.38
N VAL A 4 9.03 -1.64 -1.96
CA VAL A 4 8.28 -2.86 -1.63
C VAL A 4 8.54 -3.27 -0.18
N ARG A 5 9.78 -3.21 0.29
CA ARG A 5 10.12 -3.50 1.70
C ARG A 5 9.40 -2.55 2.67
N LYS A 6 9.37 -1.26 2.38
CA LYS A 6 8.67 -0.25 3.21
C LYS A 6 7.20 -0.64 3.40
N VAL A 7 6.51 -0.95 2.30
CA VAL A 7 5.08 -1.23 2.32
C VAL A 7 4.74 -2.61 2.90
N THR A 8 5.54 -3.63 2.62
CA THR A 8 5.22 -5.03 2.96
C THR A 8 5.79 -5.49 4.31
N GLN A 9 6.81 -4.81 4.84
CA GLN A 9 7.48 -5.22 6.09
C GLN A 9 7.46 -4.15 7.18
N GLN A 10 7.56 -2.86 6.83
CA GLN A 10 7.75 -1.80 7.83
C GLN A 10 6.46 -1.07 8.19
N ASN A 11 5.55 -0.83 7.23
CA ASN A 11 4.32 -0.08 7.49
C ASN A 11 3.38 -0.82 8.46
N LYS A 12 2.70 -0.08 9.36
CA LYS A 12 1.72 -0.64 10.33
C LYS A 12 0.59 -1.42 9.61
N GLY A 13 0.13 -0.91 8.47
CA GLY A 13 -0.90 -1.55 7.63
C GLY A 13 -0.40 -2.60 6.63
N LYS A 14 0.78 -3.19 6.82
CA LYS A 14 1.40 -4.16 5.88
C LYS A 14 0.57 -5.42 5.62
N LYS A 15 -0.27 -5.83 6.59
CA LYS A 15 -1.17 -7.00 6.48
C LYS A 15 -2.55 -6.66 5.90
N THR A 16 -2.84 -5.37 5.70
CA THR A 16 -4.14 -4.90 5.24
C THR A 16 -4.20 -4.92 3.71
N ALA A 17 -5.22 -5.57 3.16
CA ALA A 17 -5.44 -5.62 1.71
C ALA A 17 -6.24 -4.40 1.21
N GLY A 18 -6.01 -4.06 -0.05
CA GLY A 18 -6.82 -3.09 -0.80
C GLY A 18 -8.11 -3.73 -1.30
N ILE A 19 -8.72 -3.15 -2.35
CA ILE A 19 -9.97 -3.64 -2.94
C ILE A 19 -9.78 -5.00 -3.66
N ASP A 20 -8.55 -5.30 -4.10
CA ASP A 20 -8.18 -6.54 -4.78
C ASP A 20 -7.96 -7.73 -3.84
N GLY A 21 -8.04 -7.54 -2.53
CA GLY A 21 -7.82 -8.58 -1.53
C GLY A 21 -6.37 -9.09 -1.42
N ARG A 22 -5.43 -8.55 -2.21
CA ARG A 22 -4.05 -9.07 -2.30
C ARG A 22 -3.13 -8.47 -1.24
N LYS A 23 -2.19 -9.31 -0.78
CA LYS A 23 -1.10 -8.98 0.16
C LYS A 23 0.22 -9.54 -0.38
N ALA A 24 1.35 -9.05 0.10
CA ALA A 24 2.67 -9.58 -0.23
C ALA A 24 3.45 -9.91 1.06
N LEU A 25 3.06 -11.00 1.71
CA LEU A 25 3.56 -11.39 3.04
C LEU A 25 4.77 -12.32 2.94
N THR A 26 4.87 -13.12 1.89
CA THR A 26 5.99 -14.06 1.69
C THR A 26 7.12 -13.45 0.87
N GLY A 27 8.32 -14.03 0.95
CA GLY A 27 9.46 -13.62 0.12
C GLY A 27 9.14 -13.69 -1.38
N LYS A 28 8.59 -14.82 -1.83
CA LYS A 28 8.17 -15.04 -3.23
C LYS A 28 7.17 -13.98 -3.71
N GLN A 29 6.14 -13.67 -2.90
CA GLN A 29 5.16 -12.63 -3.25
C GLN A 29 5.80 -11.24 -3.37
N ARG A 30 6.77 -10.92 -2.50
CA ARG A 30 7.50 -9.65 -2.58
C ARG A 30 8.37 -9.57 -3.83
N LEU A 31 9.08 -10.64 -4.18
CA LEU A 31 9.88 -10.71 -5.41
C LEU A 31 9.00 -10.55 -6.65
N ASN A 32 7.87 -11.24 -6.71
CA ASN A 32 6.89 -11.08 -7.78
C ASN A 32 6.37 -9.63 -7.85
N LEU A 33 6.07 -9.02 -6.71
CA LEU A 33 5.61 -7.63 -6.66
C LEU A 33 6.67 -6.67 -7.20
N VAL A 34 7.95 -6.88 -6.88
CA VAL A 34 9.06 -6.10 -7.44
C VAL A 34 9.14 -6.30 -8.96
N ALA A 35 9.11 -7.54 -9.43
CA ALA A 35 9.22 -7.86 -10.86
C ALA A 35 8.05 -7.29 -11.69
N CYS A 36 6.85 -7.24 -11.12
CA CYS A 36 5.67 -6.70 -11.79
C CYS A 36 5.55 -5.16 -11.71
N LEU A 37 6.35 -4.48 -10.88
CA LEU A 37 6.17 -3.06 -10.62
C LEU A 37 6.61 -2.22 -11.83
N LYS A 38 5.65 -1.53 -12.45
CA LYS A 38 5.83 -0.59 -13.56
C LYS A 38 5.34 0.80 -13.16
N ILE A 39 6.09 1.83 -13.57
CA ILE A 39 5.83 3.24 -13.23
C ILE A 39 4.52 3.74 -13.87
N TYR A 40 4.23 3.28 -15.08
CA TYR A 40 3.02 3.65 -15.82
C TYR A 40 1.97 2.55 -15.69
N LYS A 41 1.15 2.64 -14.66
CA LYS A 41 -0.04 1.80 -14.49
C LYS A 41 -1.21 2.65 -14.02
N ARG A 42 -2.39 2.42 -14.60
CA ARG A 42 -3.64 3.02 -14.11
C ARG A 42 -3.92 2.53 -12.68
N PRO A 43 -4.09 3.44 -11.70
CA PRO A 43 -4.32 3.06 -10.31
C PRO A 43 -5.69 2.39 -10.16
N GLN A 44 -5.81 1.49 -9.18
CA GLN A 44 -7.10 0.90 -8.84
C GLN A 44 -7.88 1.78 -7.86
N PRO A 45 -9.23 1.64 -7.82
CA PRO A 45 -10.03 2.25 -6.77
C PRO A 45 -9.56 1.86 -5.37
N THR A 46 -9.69 2.80 -4.45
CA THR A 46 -9.24 2.64 -3.07
C THR A 46 -10.34 2.03 -2.21
N ARG A 47 -10.02 1.04 -1.36
CA ARG A 47 -10.98 0.47 -0.42
C ARG A 47 -11.24 1.44 0.72
N ARG A 48 -12.50 1.81 0.95
CA ARG A 48 -12.91 2.72 2.03
C ARG A 48 -13.21 1.95 3.32
N VAL A 49 -12.71 2.44 4.45
CA VAL A 49 -12.99 1.95 5.79
C VAL A 49 -13.21 3.13 6.72
N TRP A 50 -14.23 3.08 7.56
CA TRP A 50 -14.43 4.06 8.61
C TRP A 50 -13.60 3.69 9.84
N ILE A 51 -12.81 4.63 10.34
CA ILE A 51 -12.05 4.47 11.58
C ILE A 51 -12.45 5.57 12.56
N GLU A 52 -12.46 5.25 13.85
CA GLU A 52 -12.79 6.19 14.90
C GLU A 52 -11.74 7.29 15.01
N LYS A 53 -12.17 8.51 15.32
CA LYS A 53 -11.26 9.59 15.70
C LYS A 53 -10.87 9.41 17.17
N PRO A 54 -9.57 9.46 17.52
CA PRO A 54 -9.16 9.46 18.92
C PRO A 54 -9.85 10.61 19.68
N GLY A 55 -10.56 10.28 20.76
CA GLY A 55 -11.22 11.25 21.63
C GLY A 55 -12.47 11.93 21.07
N ARG A 56 -13.08 11.41 19.99
CA ARG A 56 -14.38 11.90 19.46
C ARG A 56 -15.24 10.73 18.97
N GLU A 57 -16.57 10.87 19.03
CA GLU A 57 -17.52 9.88 18.49
C GLU A 57 -17.54 9.82 16.96
N GLU A 58 -17.09 10.89 16.30
CA GLU A 58 -17.04 10.99 14.86
C GLU A 58 -16.06 9.97 14.24
N LYS A 59 -16.49 9.35 13.13
CA LYS A 59 -15.61 8.51 12.30
C LYS A 59 -14.95 9.33 11.20
N ARG A 60 -13.76 8.92 10.77
CA ARG A 60 -13.07 9.44 9.58
C ARG A 60 -12.90 8.37 8.51
N PRO A 61 -13.04 8.70 7.22
CA PRO A 61 -12.83 7.74 6.15
C PRO A 61 -11.32 7.51 5.93
N LEU A 62 -10.91 6.25 5.89
CA LEU A 62 -9.58 5.83 5.48
C LEU A 62 -9.66 5.17 4.10
N GLY A 63 -8.83 5.64 3.17
CA GLY A 63 -8.61 4.99 1.90
C GLY A 63 -7.43 4.02 1.96
N ILE A 64 -7.64 2.76 1.62
CA ILE A 64 -6.62 1.71 1.58
C ILE A 64 -6.40 1.27 0.12
N PRO A 65 -5.30 1.73 -0.53
CA PRO A 65 -4.97 1.31 -1.89
C PRO A 65 -4.50 -0.15 -1.95
N THR A 66 -4.41 -0.70 -3.16
CA THR A 66 -3.82 -2.03 -3.38
C THR A 66 -2.36 -2.07 -2.92
N ILE A 67 -1.82 -3.27 -2.68
CA ILE A 67 -0.39 -3.42 -2.34
C ILE A 67 0.52 -2.90 -3.47
N TYR A 68 0.08 -3.05 -4.72
CA TYR A 68 0.76 -2.54 -5.89
C TYR A 68 0.82 -1.01 -5.87
N ASP A 69 -0.33 -0.36 -5.70
CA ASP A 69 -0.41 1.11 -5.73
C ASP A 69 0.35 1.73 -4.56
N ARG A 70 0.32 1.11 -3.38
CA ARG A 70 1.15 1.54 -2.25
C ARG A 70 2.64 1.42 -2.55
N ALA A 71 3.07 0.33 -3.21
CA ALA A 71 4.47 0.15 -3.60
C ALA A 71 4.90 1.19 -4.65
N LEU A 72 4.04 1.51 -5.61
CA LEU A 72 4.30 2.55 -6.61
C LEU A 72 4.36 3.95 -5.97
N GLN A 73 3.42 4.28 -5.08
CA GLN A 73 3.45 5.53 -4.31
C GLN A 73 4.72 5.66 -3.46
N ALA A 74 5.15 4.57 -2.82
CA ALA A 74 6.39 4.54 -2.05
C ALA A 74 7.62 4.74 -2.95
N LEU A 75 7.62 4.17 -4.16
CA LEU A 75 8.68 4.38 -5.16
C LEU A 75 8.76 5.85 -5.59
N THR A 76 7.62 6.45 -5.95
CA THR A 76 7.56 7.88 -6.33
C THR A 76 8.00 8.79 -5.18
N LYS A 77 7.60 8.47 -3.94
CA LYS A 77 8.04 9.23 -2.76
C LYS A 77 9.55 9.15 -2.57
N GLN A 78 10.17 7.99 -2.81
CA GLN A 78 11.62 7.83 -2.72
C GLN A 78 12.35 8.61 -3.80
N ALA A 79 11.87 8.57 -5.05
CA ALA A 79 12.47 9.30 -6.16
C ALA A 79 12.38 10.83 -6.01
N ARG A 80 11.40 11.35 -5.26
CA ARG A 80 11.29 12.79 -4.95
C ARG A 80 12.18 13.23 -3.78
N LEU A 81 12.68 12.29 -2.98
CA LEU A 81 13.51 12.55 -1.80
C LEU A 81 15.01 12.38 -2.09
N THR A 82 15.37 12.13 -3.34
CA THR A 82 16.72 12.03 -3.90
C THR A 82 16.89 13.13 -4.92
#